data_AF-A0A1I4AVV9-F1
#
_entry.id   AF-A0A1I4AVV9-F1
#
_cell.length_a   1.000
_cell.length_b   1.000
_cell.length_c   1.000
_cell.angle_alpha   90.00
_cell.angle_beta   90.00
_cell.angle_gamma   90.00
#
_symmetry.space_group_name_H-M   'P 1'
#
loop_
_entity.id
_entity.type
_entity.pdbx_description
1 polymer ?
#
loop_
_entity_poly.entity_id
_entity_poly.type
_entity_poly.pdbx_seq_one_letter_code
_entity_poly.pdbx_strand_id
1 'polypeptide(L)'
;MLNENSEELFASIRPGDIAIDCGANVGEVTQRLADKGAFVFAFEPNPFVYQALWNRFKGYPNVICINKGVWHENYQLRLYLHQHYQLDPVGSAYASSILAQHPVTDTSQFVVAEIIDLTQFIDSLNRDIKLVKIDIEGAEFELLEKMVAKGQHKRIEKIVVETHEWLIEHLRPIAANFRKLMAEQQIHNIDLNWV
;
A
#
# COMPACT_ATOMS: atom_id res chain seq x y z
N MET A 1 -13.67 9.20 9.40
CA MET A 1 -14.87 8.36 9.54
C MET A 1 -14.90 7.54 8.26
N LEU A 2 -14.64 6.24 8.32
CA LEU A 2 -14.56 5.43 7.11
C LEU A 2 -15.96 5.27 6.50
N ASN A 3 -16.04 5.14 5.18
CA ASN A 3 -17.32 4.91 4.48
C ASN A 3 -17.85 3.48 4.74
N GLU A 4 -19.15 3.24 4.51
CA GLU A 4 -19.80 1.93 4.76
C GLU A 4 -19.11 0.77 4.02
N ASN A 5 -18.51 1.02 2.85
CA ASN A 5 -17.75 0.02 2.07
C ASN A 5 -16.53 -0.53 2.82
N SER A 6 -15.90 0.28 3.68
CA SER A 6 -14.75 -0.17 4.47
C SER A 6 -15.13 -1.18 5.56
N GLU A 7 -16.31 -1.07 6.16
CA GLU A 7 -16.73 -1.97 7.25
C GLU A 7 -17.10 -3.36 6.69
N GLU A 8 -17.73 -3.41 5.51
CA GLU A 8 -17.98 -4.67 4.80
C GLU A 8 -16.68 -5.41 4.44
N LEU A 9 -15.64 -4.67 4.06
CA LEU A 9 -14.32 -5.24 3.74
C LEU A 9 -13.79 -6.09 4.89
N PHE A 10 -13.75 -5.51 6.10
CA PHE A 10 -13.23 -6.18 7.30
C PHE A 10 -14.18 -7.25 7.85
N ALA A 11 -15.49 -7.15 7.57
CA ALA A 11 -16.47 -8.15 8.01
C ALA A 11 -16.26 -9.52 7.35
N SER A 12 -15.71 -9.55 6.13
CA SER A 12 -15.46 -10.79 5.38
C SER A 12 -14.20 -11.56 5.81
N ILE A 13 -13.31 -10.93 6.57
CA ILE A 13 -12.00 -11.47 6.99
C ILE A 13 -12.17 -12.54 8.05
N ARG A 14 -11.44 -13.65 7.91
CA ARG A 14 -11.47 -14.80 8.80
C ARG A 14 -10.06 -15.17 9.29
N PRO A 15 -9.96 -15.88 10.44
CA PRO A 15 -8.68 -16.40 10.91
C PRO A 15 -7.99 -17.27 9.86
N GLY A 16 -6.71 -16.99 9.60
CA GLY A 16 -5.88 -17.72 8.64
C GLY A 16 -5.92 -17.20 7.20
N ASP A 17 -6.79 -16.22 6.89
CA ASP A 17 -6.75 -15.47 5.65
C ASP A 17 -5.42 -14.73 5.51
N ILE A 18 -4.91 -14.58 4.28
CA ILE A 18 -3.73 -13.75 4.01
C ILE A 18 -4.19 -12.35 3.58
N ALA A 19 -3.62 -11.32 4.19
CA ALA A 19 -3.79 -9.95 3.76
C ALA A 19 -2.43 -9.27 3.53
N ILE A 20 -2.38 -8.36 2.56
CA ILE A 20 -1.20 -7.54 2.27
C ILE A 20 -1.62 -6.07 2.39
N ASP A 21 -0.93 -5.33 3.24
CA ASP A 21 -1.15 -3.90 3.49
C ASP A 21 0.03 -3.11 2.90
N CYS A 22 -0.17 -2.50 1.73
CA CYS A 22 0.85 -1.69 1.05
C CYS A 22 0.65 -0.22 1.44
N GLY A 23 1.72 0.42 1.94
CA GLY A 23 1.61 1.74 2.58
C GLY A 23 0.91 1.61 3.93
N ALA A 24 1.40 0.70 4.78
CA ALA A 24 0.77 0.38 6.05
C ALA A 24 0.78 1.56 7.04
N ASN A 25 1.67 2.55 6.85
CA ASN A 25 1.82 3.70 7.73
C ASN A 25 2.01 3.24 9.19
N VAL A 26 1.29 3.82 10.16
CA VAL A 26 1.28 3.38 11.57
C VAL A 26 0.35 2.19 11.84
N GLY A 27 -0.24 1.60 10.80
CA GLY A 27 -0.90 0.29 10.79
C GLY A 27 -2.34 0.25 11.27
N GLU A 28 -3.15 1.26 10.95
CA GLU A 28 -4.59 1.25 11.25
C GLU A 28 -5.33 0.11 10.52
N VAL A 29 -5.06 -0.06 9.23
CA VAL A 29 -5.63 -1.16 8.43
C VAL A 29 -5.06 -2.50 8.88
N THR A 30 -3.73 -2.58 9.06
CA THR A 30 -3.04 -3.75 9.61
C THR A 30 -3.67 -4.22 10.93
N GLN A 31 -3.97 -3.32 11.86
CA GLN A 31 -4.61 -3.66 13.15
C GLN A 31 -5.96 -4.34 12.94
N ARG A 32 -6.83 -3.74 12.13
CA ARG A 32 -8.17 -4.26 11.87
C ARG A 32 -8.13 -5.66 11.25
N LEU A 33 -7.19 -5.91 10.34
CA LEU A 33 -6.99 -7.22 9.73
C LEU A 33 -6.44 -8.24 10.73
N ALA A 34 -5.45 -7.84 11.51
CA ALA A 34 -4.83 -8.70 12.52
C ALA A 34 -5.82 -9.10 13.63
N ASP A 35 -6.68 -8.18 14.07
CA ASP A 35 -7.69 -8.43 15.12
C ASP A 35 -8.77 -9.42 14.66
N LYS A 36 -8.98 -9.56 13.35
CA LYS A 36 -9.84 -10.60 12.74
C LYS A 36 -9.13 -11.96 12.60
N GLY A 37 -7.84 -12.03 12.91
CA GLY A 37 -7.02 -13.24 12.83
C GLY A 37 -6.38 -13.49 11.46
N ALA A 38 -6.39 -12.51 10.55
CA ALA A 38 -5.69 -12.64 9.27
C ALA A 38 -4.18 -12.63 9.51
N PHE A 39 -3.43 -13.31 8.63
CA PHE A 39 -1.98 -13.18 8.54
C PHE A 39 -1.63 -12.01 7.62
N VAL A 40 -1.03 -10.96 8.18
CA VAL A 40 -0.85 -9.67 7.52
C VAL A 40 0.63 -9.43 7.19
N PHE A 41 0.92 -9.14 5.93
CA PHE A 41 2.20 -8.55 5.51
C PHE A 41 2.02 -7.04 5.36
N ALA A 42 2.67 -6.26 6.22
CA ALA A 42 2.53 -4.81 6.28
C ALA A 42 3.80 -4.13 5.76
N PHE A 43 3.71 -3.45 4.63
CA PHE A 43 4.82 -2.79 3.94
C PHE A 43 4.80 -1.29 4.21
N GLU A 44 5.92 -0.76 4.74
CA GLU A 44 6.11 0.68 4.96
C GLU A 44 7.54 1.09 4.58
N PRO A 45 7.74 1.89 3.52
CA PRO A 45 9.07 2.29 3.07
C PRO A 45 9.76 3.30 3.98
N ASN A 46 9.03 4.17 4.68
CA ASN A 46 9.63 5.18 5.55
C ASN A 46 10.13 4.51 6.85
N PRO A 47 11.47 4.47 7.10
CA PRO A 47 12.05 3.73 8.21
C PRO A 47 11.58 4.19 9.60
N PHE A 48 11.14 5.44 9.76
CA PHE A 48 10.70 5.92 11.06
C PHE A 48 9.21 5.67 11.28
N VAL A 49 8.38 5.75 10.23
CA VAL A 49 6.99 5.30 10.27
C VAL A 49 6.95 3.80 10.51
N TYR A 50 7.80 3.06 9.79
CA TYR A 50 8.03 1.65 10.02
C TYR A 50 8.41 1.35 11.47
N GLN A 51 9.23 2.18 12.12
CA GLN A 51 9.58 1.95 13.53
C GLN A 51 8.35 2.02 14.46
N ALA A 52 7.40 2.91 14.17
CA ALA A 52 6.13 2.98 14.90
C ALA A 52 5.24 1.76 14.59
N LEU A 53 5.11 1.39 13.32
CA LEU A 53 4.41 0.18 12.87
C LEU A 53 4.97 -1.07 13.56
N TRP A 54 6.28 -1.27 13.51
CA TRP A 54 6.95 -2.41 14.13
C TRP A 54 6.76 -2.41 15.65
N ASN A 55 6.87 -1.26 16.32
CA ASN A 55 6.65 -1.19 17.76
C ASN A 55 5.21 -1.58 18.16
N ARG A 56 4.23 -1.25 17.32
CA ARG A 56 2.82 -1.63 17.51
C ARG A 56 2.62 -3.14 17.34
N PHE A 57 3.25 -3.76 16.34
CA PHE A 57 2.96 -5.14 15.94
C PHE A 57 4.02 -6.18 16.29
N LYS A 58 5.16 -5.82 16.90
CA LYS A 58 6.22 -6.79 17.27
C LYS A 58 5.76 -7.94 18.18
N GLY A 59 4.64 -7.77 18.90
CA GLY A 59 4.02 -8.80 19.72
C GLY A 59 2.88 -9.57 19.04
N TYR A 60 2.51 -9.22 17.81
CA TYR A 60 1.43 -9.85 17.06
C TYR A 60 1.98 -11.03 16.26
N PRO A 61 1.57 -12.28 16.56
CA PRO A 61 2.12 -13.46 15.89
C PRO A 61 1.67 -13.60 14.43
N ASN A 62 0.63 -12.87 14.04
CA ASN A 62 0.02 -12.89 12.72
C ASN A 62 0.31 -11.63 11.89
N VAL A 63 1.32 -10.83 12.27
CA VAL A 63 1.73 -9.65 11.51
C VAL A 63 3.23 -9.69 11.24
N ILE A 64 3.61 -9.48 9.98
CA ILE A 64 4.99 -9.25 9.57
C ILE A 64 5.10 -7.83 9.04
N CYS A 65 5.82 -6.97 9.77
CA CYS A 65 6.16 -5.63 9.31
C CYS A 65 7.43 -5.67 8.44
N ILE A 66 7.37 -5.09 7.25
CA ILE A 66 8.45 -5.08 6.26
C ILE A 66 8.81 -3.62 5.94
N ASN A 67 10.05 -3.20 6.25
CA ASN A 67 10.52 -1.84 5.96
C ASN A 67 10.93 -1.71 4.49
N LYS A 68 9.96 -1.86 3.59
CA LYS A 68 10.14 -1.71 2.14
C LYS A 68 8.88 -1.11 1.56
N GLY A 69 9.03 -0.34 0.50
CA GLY A 69 7.91 0.03 -0.36
C GLY A 69 7.65 -1.09 -1.36
N VAL A 70 6.54 -0.96 -2.09
CA VAL A 70 6.15 -1.94 -3.07
C VAL A 70 5.80 -1.26 -4.38
N TRP A 71 6.15 -1.90 -5.48
CA TRP A 71 5.82 -1.44 -6.83
C TRP A 71 5.82 -2.62 -7.80
N HIS A 72 5.86 -2.32 -9.11
CA HIS A 72 5.90 -3.31 -10.17
C HIS A 72 7.32 -3.83 -10.46
N GLU A 73 8.37 -3.31 -9.82
CA GLU A 73 9.74 -3.79 -9.94
C GLU A 73 10.57 -3.53 -8.68
N ASN A 74 11.73 -4.18 -8.57
CA ASN A 74 12.69 -3.88 -7.51
C ASN A 74 13.40 -2.57 -7.84
N TYR A 75 13.40 -1.64 -6.89
CA TYR A 75 13.94 -0.31 -7.09
C TYR A 75 14.53 0.27 -5.80
N GLN A 76 15.29 1.36 -5.91
CA GLN A 76 15.69 2.17 -4.78
C GLN A 76 15.32 3.62 -5.08
N LEU A 77 14.51 4.21 -4.21
CA LEU A 77 14.13 5.62 -4.34
C LEU A 77 14.57 6.42 -3.12
N ARG A 78 14.73 7.73 -3.33
CA ARG A 78 14.95 8.68 -2.24
C ARG A 78 13.59 9.16 -1.74
N LEU A 79 13.29 8.88 -0.47
CA LEU A 79 12.19 9.50 0.25
C LEU A 79 12.69 10.78 0.90
N TYR A 80 12.16 11.93 0.49
CA TYR A 80 12.53 13.22 1.08
C TYR A 80 11.74 13.45 2.37
N LEU A 81 12.46 13.82 3.43
CA LEU A 81 11.91 14.05 4.75
C LEU A 81 11.52 15.54 4.94
N HIS A 82 10.50 15.79 5.74
CA HIS A 82 10.06 17.15 6.07
C HIS A 82 11.08 17.89 6.97
N GLN A 83 11.18 19.22 6.89
CA GLN A 83 12.21 20.02 7.58
C GLN A 83 12.25 19.90 9.12
N HIS A 84 11.11 19.54 9.75
CA HIS A 84 10.99 19.39 11.20
C HIS A 84 10.99 17.93 11.68
N TYR A 85 11.45 17.01 10.84
CA TYR A 85 11.43 15.58 11.11
C TYR A 85 12.12 15.16 12.41
N GLN A 86 13.19 15.86 12.80
CA GLN A 86 13.91 15.57 14.04
C GLN A 86 13.16 15.98 15.32
N LEU A 87 12.14 16.84 15.22
CA LEU A 87 11.38 17.35 16.36
C LEU A 87 10.09 16.58 16.60
N ASP A 88 9.46 16.07 15.54
CA ASP A 88 8.29 15.19 15.62
C ASP A 88 8.28 14.18 14.45
N PRO A 89 9.00 13.06 14.58
CA PRO A 89 9.10 12.06 13.51
C PRO A 89 7.76 11.42 13.14
N VAL A 90 6.80 11.36 14.08
CA VAL A 90 5.50 10.69 13.89
C VAL A 90 4.46 11.65 13.32
N GLY A 91 4.41 12.90 13.79
CA GLY A 91 3.54 13.92 13.20
C GLY A 91 4.02 14.40 11.82
N SER A 92 5.34 14.36 11.56
CA SER A 92 5.92 14.75 10.26
C SER A 92 5.98 13.63 9.23
N ALA A 93 5.73 12.38 9.65
CA ALA A 93 5.66 11.21 8.79
C ALA A 93 4.66 11.37 7.64
N TYR A 94 3.50 11.96 7.94
CA TYR A 94 2.41 12.26 7.01
C TYR A 94 2.79 13.24 5.89
N ALA A 95 3.99 13.86 5.95
CA ALA A 95 4.45 14.86 4.98
C ALA A 95 5.68 14.39 4.17
N SER A 96 6.07 13.11 4.28
CA SER A 96 7.18 12.57 3.48
C SER A 96 6.70 12.37 2.04
N SER A 97 7.42 12.89 1.05
CA SER A 97 7.02 12.81 -0.36
C SER A 97 8.11 12.20 -1.23
N ILE A 98 7.70 11.40 -2.21
CA ILE A 98 8.57 10.95 -3.30
C ILE A 98 8.91 12.12 -4.23
N LEU A 99 8.06 13.14 -4.30
CA LEU A 99 8.24 14.31 -5.14
C LEU A 99 9.21 15.30 -4.48
N ALA A 100 10.39 15.47 -5.08
CA ALA A 100 11.39 16.48 -4.68
C ALA A 100 10.89 17.95 -4.77
N GLN A 101 9.65 18.17 -5.22
CA GLN A 101 9.05 19.48 -5.50
C GLN A 101 7.84 19.80 -4.62
N HIS A 102 7.83 19.33 -3.36
CA HIS A 102 6.94 19.90 -2.37
C HIS A 102 7.52 21.24 -1.87
N PRO A 103 6.74 22.33 -1.74
CA PRO A 103 7.25 23.65 -1.32
C PRO A 103 7.86 23.70 0.10
N VAL A 104 7.91 22.57 0.82
CA VAL A 104 8.37 22.46 2.21
C VAL A 104 9.43 21.35 2.44
N THR A 105 9.87 20.65 1.38
CA THR A 105 10.90 19.60 1.50
C THR A 105 12.32 20.17 1.37
N ASP A 106 13.15 19.97 2.39
CA ASP A 106 14.60 20.16 2.27
C ASP A 106 15.18 18.98 1.48
N THR A 107 15.57 19.24 0.23
CA THR A 107 16.12 18.23 -0.68
C THR A 107 17.46 17.64 -0.20
N SER A 108 18.07 18.20 0.86
CA SER A 108 19.26 17.65 1.51
C SER A 108 18.97 16.52 2.51
N GLN A 109 17.72 16.36 2.97
CA GLN A 109 17.34 15.30 3.91
C GLN A 109 16.48 14.25 3.23
N PHE A 110 17.07 13.08 2.96
CA PHE A 110 16.38 11.93 2.42
C PHE A 110 16.86 10.64 3.06
N VAL A 111 16.02 9.61 2.96
CA VAL A 111 16.40 8.22 3.20
C VAL A 111 16.26 7.43 1.92
N VAL A 112 17.13 6.44 1.73
CA VAL A 112 16.99 5.49 0.63
C VAL A 112 16.02 4.40 1.07
N ALA A 113 14.87 4.33 0.41
CA ALA A 113 13.91 3.26 0.62
C ALA A 113 14.11 2.18 -0.43
N GLU A 114 14.16 0.93 0.01
CA GLU A 114 14.07 -0.21 -0.88
C GLU A 114 12.63 -0.46 -1.29
N ILE A 115 12.43 -0.65 -2.58
CA ILE A 115 11.15 -1.02 -3.18
C ILE A 115 11.27 -2.43 -3.72
N ILE A 116 10.28 -3.27 -3.44
CA ILE A 116 10.22 -4.63 -4.00
C ILE A 116 9.15 -4.75 -5.08
N ASP A 117 9.37 -5.70 -6.00
CA ASP A 117 8.35 -6.15 -6.93
C ASP A 117 7.27 -6.93 -6.17
N LEU A 118 6.11 -6.30 -5.93
CA LEU A 118 4.99 -6.93 -5.24
C LEU A 118 4.47 -8.15 -6.01
N THR A 119 4.55 -8.13 -7.34
CA THR A 119 4.10 -9.25 -8.14
C THR A 119 4.97 -10.48 -7.91
N GLN A 120 6.29 -10.31 -7.72
CA GLN A 120 7.17 -11.42 -7.34
C GLN A 120 6.87 -11.90 -5.91
N PHE A 121 6.61 -10.98 -4.99
CA PHE A 121 6.22 -11.32 -3.62
C PHE A 121 4.93 -12.17 -3.60
N ILE A 122 3.89 -11.74 -4.31
CA ILE A 122 2.61 -12.47 -4.42
C ILE A 122 2.83 -13.87 -5.00
N ASP A 123 3.65 -14.01 -6.04
CA ASP A 123 3.96 -15.33 -6.61
C ASP A 123 4.69 -16.24 -5.61
N SER A 124 5.58 -15.68 -4.79
CA SER A 124 6.35 -16.42 -3.79
C SER A 124 5.51 -16.99 -2.65
N LEU A 125 4.34 -16.39 -2.36
CA LEU A 125 3.45 -16.88 -1.30
C LEU A 125 2.81 -18.22 -1.64
N ASN A 126 2.65 -18.53 -2.94
CA ASN A 126 2.02 -19.75 -3.45
C ASN A 126 0.69 -20.11 -2.74
N ARG A 127 -0.10 -19.08 -2.42
CA ARG A 127 -1.39 -19.17 -1.72
C ARG A 127 -2.34 -18.09 -2.23
N ASP A 128 -3.63 -18.36 -2.14
CA ASP A 128 -4.66 -17.35 -2.40
C ASP A 128 -4.64 -16.28 -1.30
N ILE A 129 -4.93 -15.04 -1.70
CA ILE A 129 -4.90 -13.86 -0.84
C ILE A 129 -6.32 -13.35 -0.67
N LYS A 130 -6.70 -13.06 0.57
CA LYS A 130 -8.03 -12.52 0.87
C LYS A 130 -8.12 -11.05 0.46
N LEU A 131 -7.12 -10.26 0.85
CA LEU A 131 -7.13 -8.83 0.66
C LEU A 131 -5.74 -8.29 0.29
N VAL A 132 -5.69 -7.40 -0.69
CA VAL A 132 -4.55 -6.50 -0.89
C VAL A 132 -5.06 -5.06 -0.81
N LYS A 133 -4.53 -4.28 0.15
CA LYS A 133 -4.69 -2.83 0.19
C LYS A 133 -3.49 -2.19 -0.51
N ILE A 134 -3.75 -1.28 -1.43
CA ILE A 134 -2.74 -0.54 -2.20
C ILE A 134 -2.95 0.95 -1.98
N ASP A 135 -1.92 1.58 -1.45
CA ASP A 135 -1.84 3.01 -1.18
C ASP A 135 -0.34 3.32 -1.20
N ILE A 136 0.14 3.70 -2.38
CA ILE A 136 1.57 3.79 -2.68
C ILE A 136 1.92 5.10 -3.41
N GLU A 137 1.10 6.13 -3.19
CA GLU A 137 1.40 7.53 -3.51
C GLU A 137 1.72 7.79 -4.99
N GLY A 138 0.89 7.26 -5.90
CA GLY A 138 0.95 7.54 -7.34
C GLY A 138 1.54 6.44 -8.21
N ALA A 139 1.99 5.34 -7.59
CA ALA A 139 2.57 4.20 -8.28
C ALA A 139 1.56 3.04 -8.50
N GLU A 140 0.26 3.29 -8.26
CA GLU A 140 -0.77 2.24 -8.19
C GLU A 140 -1.02 1.58 -9.56
N PHE A 141 -1.16 2.38 -10.62
CA PHE A 141 -1.63 1.87 -11.90
C PHE A 141 -0.62 0.95 -12.61
N GLU A 142 0.67 1.25 -12.55
CA GLU A 142 1.70 0.38 -13.14
C GLU A 142 1.74 -0.99 -12.45
N LEU A 143 1.60 -0.98 -11.12
CA LEU A 143 1.48 -2.20 -10.32
C LEU A 143 0.22 -2.98 -10.69
N LEU A 144 -0.94 -2.32 -10.72
CA LEU A 144 -2.22 -2.93 -11.05
C LEU A 144 -2.23 -3.52 -12.47
N GLU A 145 -1.71 -2.80 -13.46
CA GLU A 145 -1.56 -3.28 -14.84
C GLU A 145 -0.71 -4.54 -14.90
N LYS A 146 0.43 -4.58 -14.20
CA LYS A 146 1.28 -5.77 -14.12
C LYS A 146 0.56 -6.95 -13.42
N MET A 147 -0.15 -6.69 -12.33
CA MET A 147 -0.94 -7.71 -11.62
C MET A 147 -2.06 -8.29 -12.49
N VAL A 148 -2.72 -7.45 -13.28
CA VAL A 148 -3.77 -7.87 -14.23
C VAL A 148 -3.16 -8.69 -15.36
N ALA A 149 -2.09 -8.21 -15.99
CA ALA A 149 -1.40 -8.89 -17.08
C ALA A 149 -0.87 -10.28 -16.66
N LYS A 150 -0.38 -10.42 -15.42
CA LYS A 150 0.06 -11.71 -14.86
C LYS A 150 -1.08 -12.61 -14.37
N GLY A 151 -2.33 -12.14 -14.42
CA GLY A 151 -3.50 -12.87 -13.91
C GLY A 151 -3.52 -13.03 -12.38
N GLN A 152 -2.68 -12.30 -11.65
CA GLN A 152 -2.54 -12.45 -10.20
C GLN A 152 -3.79 -12.00 -9.45
N HIS A 153 -4.48 -10.98 -9.95
CA HIS A 153 -5.77 -10.52 -9.44
C HIS A 153 -6.79 -11.67 -9.31
N LYS A 154 -6.69 -12.74 -10.10
CA LYS A 154 -7.62 -13.88 -10.02
C LYS A 154 -7.43 -14.76 -8.76
N ARG A 155 -6.27 -14.66 -8.11
CA ARG A 155 -5.95 -15.35 -6.84
C ARG A 155 -6.15 -14.45 -5.62
N ILE A 156 -6.69 -13.24 -5.83
CA ILE A 156 -6.91 -12.26 -4.79
C ILE A 156 -8.40 -11.99 -4.70
N GLU A 157 -9.03 -12.28 -3.56
CA GLU A 157 -10.48 -12.12 -3.43
C GLU A 157 -10.90 -10.65 -3.53
N LYS A 158 -10.14 -9.74 -2.93
CA LYS A 158 -10.39 -8.29 -3.02
C LYS A 158 -9.08 -7.50 -3.06
N ILE A 159 -9.04 -6.51 -3.95
CA ILE A 159 -8.00 -5.48 -4.01
C ILE A 159 -8.69 -4.14 -3.76
N VAL A 160 -8.20 -3.38 -2.79
CA VAL A 160 -8.69 -2.02 -2.52
C VAL A 160 -7.55 -1.04 -2.71
N VAL A 161 -7.84 0.06 -3.39
CA VAL A 161 -6.83 1.01 -3.84
C VAL A 161 -7.26 2.43 -3.49
N GLU A 162 -6.39 3.15 -2.79
CA GLU A 162 -6.46 4.61 -2.66
C GLU A 162 -5.68 5.21 -3.84
N THR A 163 -6.38 5.80 -4.80
CA THR A 163 -5.75 6.27 -6.04
C THR A 163 -5.37 7.73 -5.96
N HIS A 164 -4.18 8.10 -6.42
CA HIS A 164 -3.70 9.48 -6.29
C HIS A 164 -4.00 10.36 -7.53
N GLU A 165 -4.94 9.95 -8.38
CA GLU A 165 -5.27 10.61 -9.66
C GLU A 165 -5.94 11.99 -9.55
N TRP A 166 -6.55 12.30 -8.40
CA TRP A 166 -7.09 13.64 -8.15
C TRP A 166 -5.98 14.67 -7.96
N LEU A 167 -4.89 14.24 -7.31
CA LEU A 167 -3.72 15.05 -6.99
C LEU A 167 -2.73 15.08 -8.17
N ILE A 168 -2.53 13.94 -8.83
CA ILE A 168 -1.51 13.76 -9.86
C ILE A 168 -2.17 13.74 -11.24
N GLU A 169 -2.13 14.89 -11.93
CA GLU A 169 -2.90 15.12 -13.16
C GLU A 169 -2.60 14.08 -14.27
N HIS A 170 -1.35 13.65 -14.43
CA HIS A 170 -0.98 12.68 -15.46
C HIS A 170 -1.53 11.28 -15.21
N LEU A 171 -1.94 10.95 -13.98
CA LEU A 171 -2.57 9.66 -13.66
C LEU A 171 -4.02 9.59 -14.12
N ARG A 172 -4.71 10.72 -14.33
CA ARG A 172 -6.14 10.72 -14.75
C ARG A 172 -6.41 9.92 -16.03
N PRO A 173 -5.69 10.13 -17.15
CA PRO A 173 -5.89 9.32 -18.35
C PRO A 173 -5.52 7.84 -18.14
N ILE A 174 -4.50 7.55 -17.31
CA ILE A 174 -4.10 6.18 -16.97
C ILE A 174 -5.21 5.49 -16.19
N ALA A 175 -5.74 6.14 -15.17
CA ALA A 175 -6.86 5.67 -14.36
C ALA A 175 -8.13 5.42 -15.20
N ALA A 176 -8.42 6.29 -16.16
CA ALA A 176 -9.53 6.09 -17.09
C ALA A 176 -9.34 4.86 -17.98
N ASN A 177 -8.12 4.66 -18.51
CA ASN A 177 -7.79 3.48 -19.31
C ASN A 177 -7.87 2.20 -18.48
N PHE A 178 -7.39 2.23 -17.23
CA PHE A 178 -7.44 1.07 -16.35
C PHE A 178 -8.90 0.70 -15.98
N ARG A 179 -9.78 1.68 -15.74
CA ARG A 179 -11.22 1.43 -15.56
C ARG A 179 -11.86 0.79 -16.79
N LYS A 180 -11.47 1.23 -17.99
CA LYS A 180 -11.93 0.61 -19.24
C LYS A 180 -11.44 -0.84 -19.36
N LEU A 181 -10.17 -1.10 -19.06
CA LEU A 181 -9.60 -2.45 -19.02
C LEU A 181 -10.37 -3.38 -18.08
N MET A 182 -10.69 -2.91 -16.87
CA MET A 182 -11.49 -3.68 -15.91
C MET A 182 -12.88 -4.00 -16.45
N ALA A 183 -13.55 -3.05 -17.10
CA ALA A 183 -14.86 -3.27 -17.70
C ALA A 183 -14.82 -4.27 -18.85
N GLU A 184 -13.83 -4.17 -19.74
CA GLU A 184 -13.63 -5.08 -20.87
C GLU A 184 -13.31 -6.51 -20.43
N GLN A 185 -12.55 -6.66 -19.35
CA GLN A 185 -12.18 -7.97 -18.79
C GLN A 185 -13.12 -8.49 -17.69
N GLN A 186 -14.19 -7.74 -17.37
CA GLN A 186 -15.14 -8.07 -16.30
C GLN A 186 -14.46 -8.30 -14.93
N ILE A 187 -13.50 -7.44 -14.59
CA ILE A 187 -12.77 -7.48 -13.32
C ILE A 187 -13.59 -6.74 -12.26
N HIS A 188 -14.07 -7.46 -11.25
CA HIS A 188 -14.95 -6.93 -10.20
C HIS A 188 -14.34 -6.88 -8.80
N ASN A 189 -13.18 -7.53 -8.63
CA ASN A 189 -12.52 -7.65 -7.34
C ASN A 189 -11.51 -6.53 -7.04
N ILE A 190 -11.36 -5.54 -7.94
CA ILE A 190 -10.53 -4.36 -7.72
C ILE A 190 -11.44 -3.15 -7.45
N ASP A 191 -11.23 -2.47 -6.34
CA ASP A 191 -11.94 -1.26 -5.96
C ASP A 191 -10.98 -0.07 -5.94
N LEU A 192 -11.19 0.89 -6.84
CA LEU A 192 -10.36 2.06 -7.02
C LEU A 192 -10.85 3.30 -6.25
N ASN A 193 -11.86 3.15 -5.39
CA ASN A 193 -12.47 4.27 -4.66
C ASN A 193 -12.35 4.11 -3.15
N TRP A 194 -11.34 3.38 -2.67
CA TRP A 194 -11.11 3.18 -1.26
C TRP A 194 -10.47 4.43 -0.66
N VAL A 195 -11.08 4.98 0.40
CA VAL A 195 -10.71 6.20 1.14
C VAL A 195 -11.05 6.05 2.62
#